data_AF-X4ZK31-F1
#
_entry.id   AF-X4ZK31-F1
#
_cell.length_a   1.000
_cell.length_b   1.000
_cell.length_c   1.000
_cell.angle_alpha   90.00
_cell.angle_beta   90.00
_cell.angle_gamma   90.00
#
_symmetry.space_group_name_H-M   'P 1'
#
loop_
_entity.id
_entity.type
_entity.pdbx_description
1 polymer ?
#
loop_
_entity_poly.entity_id
_entity_poly.type
_entity_poly.pdbx_seq_one_letter_code
_entity_poly.pdbx_strand_id
1 'polypeptide(L)'
;MIDNKDPESNESSVLSGAFPANGNTVGDDQAFGGSSYGGVIPESASSMAIATPDLDLSQPQELKKSAPGAQWNPDQFLSIAIFPKDSTCFGDATPSYQNLFSSQCGNVEQCGSPFIFDILYHVDADGVSRPTPFTPPKLTLDVKFIDTSGNVVFQKQATDNNPVYRSAGSPLKTTFGTRFTINTTKNGNLQVSLKMHDTDTGKIVRYTDSIKCSIIDCS
;
A
#
# COMPACT_ATOMS: atom_id res chain seq x y z
N MET A 1 -15.86 -52.90 -20.45
CA MET A 1 -16.32 -51.52 -20.23
C MET A 1 -15.76 -51.10 -18.89
N ILE A 2 -14.89 -50.10 -18.89
CA ILE A 2 -14.16 -49.64 -17.71
C ILE A 2 -14.97 -48.48 -17.15
N ASP A 3 -15.44 -48.64 -15.91
CA ASP A 3 -16.09 -47.59 -15.12
C ASP A 3 -15.07 -46.51 -14.77
N ASN A 4 -15.27 -45.30 -15.28
CA ASN A 4 -14.53 -44.11 -14.87
C ASN A 4 -15.25 -43.49 -13.67
N LYS A 5 -14.58 -43.55 -12.52
CA LYS A 5 -14.90 -42.76 -11.32
C LYS A 5 -14.49 -41.30 -11.50
N ASP A 6 -15.37 -40.40 -11.12
CA ASP A 6 -15.07 -39.01 -10.78
C ASP A 6 -14.06 -38.92 -9.62
N PRO A 7 -13.22 -37.87 -9.56
CA PRO A 7 -12.60 -37.44 -8.33
C PRO A 7 -13.30 -36.18 -7.77
N GLU A 8 -13.80 -36.32 -6.54
CA GLU A 8 -14.26 -35.23 -5.68
C GLU A 8 -13.12 -34.29 -5.26
N SER A 9 -13.54 -33.05 -5.05
CA SER A 9 -12.87 -31.90 -4.46
C SER A 9 -12.64 -32.00 -2.94
N ASN A 10 -11.74 -31.13 -2.46
CA ASN A 10 -11.52 -30.60 -1.09
C ASN A 10 -10.12 -30.94 -0.55
N GLU A 11 -9.36 -30.11 0.16
CA GLU A 11 -9.44 -28.71 0.59
C GLU A 11 -8.07 -28.36 1.23
N SER A 12 -7.76 -27.06 1.34
CA SER A 12 -6.90 -26.41 2.34
C SER A 12 -5.36 -26.56 2.27
N SER A 13 -4.67 -25.43 2.01
CA SER A 13 -3.95 -24.76 3.10
C SER A 13 -3.61 -23.32 2.76
N VAL A 14 -3.94 -22.46 3.72
CA VAL A 14 -3.91 -21.00 3.70
C VAL A 14 -2.55 -20.54 4.23
N LEU A 15 -1.82 -19.70 3.48
CA LEU A 15 -0.75 -18.88 4.03
C LEU A 15 -0.99 -17.43 3.60
N SER A 16 -1.74 -16.73 4.45
CA SER A 16 -1.98 -15.30 4.37
C SER A 16 -0.75 -14.56 4.90
N GLY A 17 0.01 -13.93 4.00
CA GLY A 17 1.06 -12.97 4.35
C GLY A 17 0.42 -11.60 4.63
N ALA A 18 0.13 -11.31 5.89
CA ALA A 18 -0.32 -10.00 6.32
C ALA A 18 0.88 -9.06 6.50
N PHE A 19 0.88 -7.92 5.81
CA PHE A 19 1.69 -6.76 6.19
C PHE A 19 0.86 -5.87 7.12
N PRO A 20 1.39 -5.44 8.28
CA PRO A 20 0.62 -4.65 9.24
C PRO A 20 0.50 -3.19 8.77
N ALA A 21 -0.75 -2.73 8.58
CA ALA A 21 -1.10 -1.32 8.52
C ALA A 21 -1.26 -0.79 9.97
N ASN A 22 -0.37 0.09 10.41
CA ASN A 22 -0.61 0.88 11.61
C ASN A 22 -1.25 2.21 11.23
N GLY A 23 -2.55 2.33 11.52
CA GLY A 23 -3.28 3.58 11.50
C GLY A 23 -2.96 4.43 12.73
N ASN A 24 -2.69 5.72 12.52
CA ASN A 24 -2.75 6.72 13.58
C ASN A 24 -4.14 7.35 13.57
N THR A 25 -4.91 7.10 14.61
CA THR A 25 -6.08 7.89 14.98
C THR A 25 -5.63 9.04 15.89
N VAL A 26 -5.89 10.27 15.48
CA VAL A 26 -5.90 11.44 16.38
C VAL A 26 -7.31 12.03 16.28
N GLY A 27 -8.05 11.89 17.37
CA GLY A 27 -9.36 12.50 17.58
C GLY A 27 -9.25 13.67 18.56
N ASP A 28 -9.97 14.72 18.18
CA ASP A 28 -10.69 15.70 18.98
C ASP A 28 -9.95 16.64 19.95
N ASP A 29 -10.10 17.95 19.67
CA ASP A 29 -10.27 18.96 20.72
C ASP A 29 -11.12 20.13 20.19
N GLN A 30 -12.27 20.36 20.83
CA GLN A 30 -13.06 21.59 20.75
C GLN A 30 -13.06 22.33 22.10
N ALA A 31 -12.56 23.57 22.07
CA ALA A 31 -12.96 24.80 22.77
C ALA A 31 -13.51 24.81 24.22
N PHE A 32 -12.98 25.72 25.07
CA PHE A 32 -13.62 26.97 25.59
C PHE A 32 -12.94 27.54 26.88
N GLY A 33 -12.62 28.85 26.87
CA GLY A 33 -12.95 29.86 27.93
C GLY A 33 -12.18 30.01 29.27
N GLY A 34 -11.64 31.21 29.54
CA GLY A 34 -12.05 32.03 30.73
C GLY A 34 -11.15 32.19 32.00
N SER A 35 -10.39 33.30 32.07
CA SER A 35 -10.08 34.27 33.16
C SER A 35 -10.12 34.00 34.71
N SER A 36 -8.98 34.32 35.37
CA SER A 36 -8.68 35.18 36.57
C SER A 36 -9.14 34.96 38.04
N TYR A 37 -8.23 35.37 38.97
CA TYR A 37 -8.26 35.60 40.45
C TYR A 37 -8.19 34.32 41.34
N GLY A 38 -7.53 34.23 42.50
CA GLY A 38 -6.79 35.13 43.38
C GLY A 38 -7.06 34.74 44.86
N GLY A 39 -6.04 34.25 45.61
CA GLY A 39 -5.93 34.41 47.08
C GLY A 39 -6.52 33.37 48.06
N VAL A 40 -5.64 32.95 49.00
CA VAL A 40 -5.78 32.53 50.42
C VAL A 40 -6.34 31.15 50.86
N ILE A 41 -5.52 30.48 51.69
CA ILE A 41 -5.67 29.23 52.48
C ILE A 41 -6.29 29.58 53.87
N PRO A 42 -6.85 28.66 54.72
CA PRO A 42 -6.07 27.58 55.38
C PRO A 42 -6.82 26.27 55.79
N GLU A 43 -5.98 25.27 56.16
CA GLU A 43 -6.12 24.21 57.18
C GLU A 43 -7.29 23.21 57.16
N SER A 44 -6.97 21.92 56.93
CA SER A 44 -6.83 20.92 58.02
C SER A 44 -6.50 19.52 57.49
N ALA A 45 -5.75 18.78 58.31
CA ALA A 45 -5.09 17.50 58.09
C ALA A 45 -5.99 16.32 57.63
N SER A 46 -5.45 15.37 56.85
CA SER A 46 -4.79 14.18 57.40
C SER A 46 -4.46 13.14 56.31
N SER A 47 -3.24 12.60 56.38
CA SER A 47 -2.71 11.32 55.89
C SER A 47 -3.34 10.64 54.65
N MET A 48 -2.56 10.50 53.57
CA MET A 48 -2.12 9.21 53.04
C MET A 48 -0.95 9.46 52.06
N ALA A 49 0.21 8.85 52.35
CA ALA A 49 1.32 8.82 51.42
C ALA A 49 0.94 7.92 50.24
N ILE A 50 0.82 8.49 49.04
CA ILE A 50 0.78 7.74 47.79
C ILE A 50 2.06 8.11 47.05
N ALA A 51 2.90 7.10 46.87
CA ALA A 51 4.18 7.19 46.20
C ALA A 51 4.03 7.83 44.80
N THR A 52 4.79 8.89 44.55
CA THR A 52 5.19 9.28 43.19
C THR A 52 5.97 8.12 42.57
N PRO A 53 5.53 7.51 41.46
CA PRO A 53 6.46 6.76 40.65
C PRO A 53 7.41 7.77 40.00
N ASP A 54 8.69 7.64 40.35
CA ASP A 54 9.81 8.24 39.63
C ASP A 54 9.63 7.95 38.12
N LEU A 55 9.53 8.99 37.31
CA LEU A 55 9.69 8.89 35.87
C LEU A 55 11.16 8.62 35.59
N ASP A 56 11.52 7.33 35.56
CA ASP A 56 12.80 6.87 35.04
C ASP A 56 12.85 7.14 33.54
N LEU A 57 13.56 8.22 33.16
CA LEU A 57 13.84 8.63 31.78
C LEU A 57 14.96 7.79 31.12
N SER A 58 15.21 6.56 31.61
CA SER A 58 16.33 5.72 31.18
C SER A 58 15.91 4.41 30.51
N GLN A 59 14.80 4.38 29.78
CA GLN A 59 14.51 3.27 28.86
C GLN A 59 14.88 3.68 27.43
N PRO A 60 15.91 3.05 26.82
CA PRO A 60 16.04 3.07 25.37
C PRO A 60 14.71 2.56 24.80
N GLN A 61 14.08 3.34 23.92
CA GLN A 61 13.01 2.81 23.09
C GLN A 61 13.52 1.52 22.46
N GLU A 62 12.92 0.37 22.81
CA GLU A 62 13.15 -0.85 22.05
C GLU A 62 12.70 -0.55 20.62
N LEU A 63 13.68 -0.21 19.78
CA LEU A 63 13.66 -0.48 18.35
C LEU A 63 13.08 -1.88 18.23
N LYS A 64 11.84 -1.99 17.74
CA LYS A 64 11.26 -3.28 17.36
C LYS A 64 12.28 -3.98 16.49
N LYS A 65 12.95 -4.97 17.07
CA LYS A 65 14.00 -5.74 16.45
C LYS A 65 13.35 -6.49 15.29
N SER A 66 13.60 -6.05 14.07
CA SER A 66 13.29 -6.83 12.87
C SER A 66 13.81 -8.25 13.09
N ALA A 67 13.02 -9.25 12.68
CA ALA A 67 13.41 -10.65 12.78
C ALA A 67 14.84 -10.85 12.21
N PRO A 68 15.64 -11.80 12.73
CA PRO A 68 17.01 -12.00 12.27
C PRO A 68 17.10 -12.14 10.74
N GLY A 69 17.70 -11.13 10.10
CA GLY A 69 18.47 -11.22 8.87
C GLY A 69 17.77 -11.74 7.62
N ALA A 70 16.57 -11.28 7.28
CA ALA A 70 16.06 -11.48 5.93
C ALA A 70 17.08 -10.90 4.92
N GLN A 71 17.68 -11.76 4.10
CA GLN A 71 18.63 -11.34 3.08
C GLN A 71 17.87 -10.80 1.88
N TRP A 72 18.32 -9.66 1.35
CA TRP A 72 17.73 -9.08 0.14
C TRP A 72 17.80 -10.07 -1.03
N ASN A 73 16.63 -10.36 -1.61
CA ASN A 73 16.42 -11.21 -2.77
C ASN A 73 15.59 -10.45 -3.83
N PRO A 74 16.10 -10.27 -5.06
CA PRO A 74 15.37 -9.56 -6.09
C PRO A 74 14.07 -10.24 -6.53
N ASP A 75 13.98 -11.57 -6.44
CA ASP A 75 12.78 -12.32 -6.83
C ASP A 75 11.60 -12.11 -5.87
N GLN A 76 11.86 -11.54 -4.69
CA GLN A 76 10.86 -11.26 -3.65
C GLN A 76 10.64 -9.76 -3.45
N PHE A 77 11.69 -8.94 -3.53
CA PHE A 77 11.60 -7.53 -3.14
C PHE A 77 11.56 -6.52 -4.29
N LEU A 78 11.88 -6.94 -5.53
CA LEU A 78 11.51 -6.12 -6.68
C LEU A 78 10.02 -6.30 -6.89
N SER A 79 9.23 -5.24 -6.70
CA SER A 79 7.78 -5.38 -6.80
C SER A 79 7.08 -4.17 -7.41
N ILE A 80 5.94 -4.46 -8.01
CA ILE A 80 4.95 -3.49 -8.48
C ILE A 80 3.65 -3.79 -7.76
N ALA A 81 3.00 -2.79 -7.20
CA ALA A 81 1.69 -2.92 -6.57
C ALA A 81 0.71 -1.88 -7.13
N ILE A 82 -0.56 -2.26 -7.26
CA ILE A 82 -1.66 -1.39 -7.64
C ILE A 82 -2.86 -1.64 -6.73
N PHE A 83 -3.47 -0.56 -6.25
CA PHE A 83 -4.72 -0.65 -5.48
C PHE A 83 -5.58 0.62 -5.63
N PRO A 84 -6.91 0.47 -5.59
CA PRO A 84 -7.81 1.61 -5.41
C PRO A 84 -7.58 2.30 -4.05
N LYS A 85 -7.68 3.63 -4.00
CA LYS A 85 -7.38 4.43 -2.80
C LYS A 85 -8.07 3.94 -1.51
N ASP A 86 -9.30 3.47 -1.63
CA ASP A 86 -10.14 3.08 -0.49
C ASP A 86 -10.34 1.55 -0.39
N SER A 87 -9.49 0.76 -1.07
CA SER A 87 -9.53 -0.70 -1.03
C SER A 87 -8.42 -1.26 -0.15
N THR A 88 -8.74 -2.30 0.62
CA THR A 88 -7.75 -3.14 1.29
C THR A 88 -7.21 -4.25 0.38
N CYS A 89 -7.79 -4.41 -0.81
CA CYS A 89 -7.36 -5.39 -1.80
C CYS A 89 -6.46 -4.74 -2.84
N PHE A 90 -5.46 -5.47 -3.31
CA PHE A 90 -4.46 -4.97 -4.25
C PHE A 90 -4.04 -6.07 -5.22
N GLY A 91 -3.53 -5.66 -6.38
CA GLY A 91 -2.77 -6.53 -7.26
C GLY A 91 -1.28 -6.24 -7.12
N ASP A 92 -0.45 -7.26 -7.25
CA ASP A 92 1.00 -7.13 -7.17
C ASP A 92 1.74 -8.06 -8.13
N ALA A 93 3.01 -7.75 -8.38
CA ALA A 93 3.90 -8.59 -9.14
C ALA A 93 5.32 -8.51 -8.59
N THR A 94 6.05 -9.61 -8.74
CA THR A 94 7.50 -9.73 -8.56
C THR A 94 8.11 -10.36 -9.82
N PRO A 95 9.42 -10.58 -9.91
CA PRO A 95 9.97 -11.35 -11.03
C PRO A 95 9.46 -12.80 -11.09
N SER A 96 9.00 -13.34 -9.96
CA SER A 96 8.64 -14.75 -9.83
C SER A 96 7.15 -15.05 -9.95
N TYR A 97 6.28 -14.06 -9.69
CA TYR A 97 4.83 -14.23 -9.80
C TYR A 97 4.10 -12.92 -10.12
N GLN A 98 2.81 -13.06 -10.45
CA GLN A 98 1.88 -11.95 -10.61
C GLN A 98 0.51 -12.31 -10.04
N ASN A 99 -0.01 -11.48 -9.14
CA ASN A 99 -1.37 -11.54 -8.61
C ASN A 99 -2.21 -10.41 -9.22
N LEU A 100 -3.12 -10.77 -10.13
CA LEU A 100 -3.99 -9.79 -10.80
C LEU A 100 -5.06 -9.28 -9.85
N PHE A 101 -5.28 -7.96 -9.83
CA PHE A 101 -6.35 -7.36 -9.04
C PHE A 101 -7.71 -7.89 -9.55
N SER A 102 -7.89 -7.92 -10.87
CA SER A 102 -9.16 -8.36 -11.49
C SER A 102 -9.58 -9.78 -11.10
N SER A 103 -8.60 -10.66 -10.84
CA SER A 103 -8.85 -12.06 -10.46
C SER A 103 -8.98 -12.26 -8.96
N GLN A 104 -8.22 -11.51 -8.15
CA GLN A 104 -8.19 -11.67 -6.69
C GLN A 104 -9.22 -10.79 -5.96
N CYS A 105 -9.39 -9.56 -6.43
CA CYS A 105 -10.22 -8.53 -5.81
C CYS A 105 -11.56 -8.32 -6.55
N GLY A 106 -11.63 -8.74 -7.82
CA GLY A 106 -12.80 -8.56 -8.67
C GLY A 106 -12.92 -7.14 -9.23
N ASN A 107 -14.06 -6.49 -8.98
CA ASN A 107 -14.39 -5.19 -9.55
C ASN A 107 -14.09 -4.06 -8.57
N VAL A 108 -13.75 -2.89 -9.11
CA VAL A 108 -13.73 -1.65 -8.33
C VAL A 108 -15.09 -1.00 -8.41
N GLU A 109 -15.77 -0.88 -7.27
CA GLU A 109 -17.03 -0.18 -7.15
C GLU A 109 -16.80 1.14 -6.40
N GLN A 110 -17.23 2.25 -6.98
CA GLN A 110 -17.06 3.58 -6.40
C GLN A 110 -18.39 4.32 -6.38
N CYS A 111 -18.61 5.04 -5.30
CA CYS A 111 -19.66 6.05 -5.25
C CYS A 111 -19.30 7.23 -6.16
N GLY A 112 -19.88 7.26 -7.36
CA GLY A 112 -19.63 8.32 -8.33
C GLY A 112 -18.18 8.39 -8.83
N SER A 113 -17.71 9.63 -9.02
CA SER A 113 -16.38 9.97 -9.55
C SER A 113 -15.55 10.65 -8.45
N PRO A 114 -14.21 10.52 -8.44
CA PRO A 114 -13.36 9.80 -9.41
C PRO A 114 -12.96 8.39 -8.95
N PHE A 115 -12.55 7.55 -9.91
CA PHE A 115 -11.75 6.38 -9.56
C PHE A 115 -10.31 6.83 -9.27
N ILE A 116 -9.76 6.40 -8.14
CA ILE A 116 -8.40 6.76 -7.72
C ILE A 116 -7.59 5.48 -7.51
N PHE A 117 -6.47 5.36 -8.22
CA PHE A 117 -5.54 4.24 -8.10
C PHE A 117 -4.17 4.74 -7.67
N ASP A 118 -3.55 4.04 -6.72
CA ASP A 118 -2.15 4.19 -6.39
C ASP A 118 -1.35 3.05 -7.04
N ILE A 119 -0.24 3.41 -7.70
CA ILE A 119 0.72 2.47 -8.28
C ILE A 119 2.07 2.72 -7.63
N LEU A 120 2.60 1.68 -6.99
CA LEU A 120 3.83 1.72 -6.22
C LEU A 120 4.86 0.76 -6.81
N TYR A 121 6.12 1.18 -6.76
CA TYR A 121 7.26 0.40 -7.22
C TYR A 121 8.25 0.28 -6.07
N HIS A 122 8.65 -0.92 -5.70
CA HIS A 122 9.63 -1.16 -4.63
C HIS A 122 10.83 -1.94 -5.17
N VAL A 123 12.00 -1.68 -4.57
CA VAL A 123 13.23 -2.42 -4.84
C VAL A 123 13.71 -3.22 -3.64
N ASP A 124 13.03 -3.07 -2.51
CA ASP A 124 13.35 -3.64 -1.21
C ASP A 124 12.12 -3.61 -0.29
N ALA A 125 12.29 -4.02 0.97
CA ALA A 125 11.24 -4.00 1.98
C ALA A 125 11.71 -3.32 3.27
N ASP A 126 10.76 -3.00 4.15
CA ASP A 126 11.08 -2.43 5.46
C ASP A 126 12.00 -3.36 6.26
N GLY A 127 13.06 -2.78 6.84
CA GLY A 127 14.12 -3.54 7.53
C GLY A 127 15.02 -4.40 6.65
N VAL A 128 14.80 -4.48 5.34
CA VAL A 128 15.59 -5.30 4.40
C VAL A 128 16.02 -4.44 3.21
N SER A 129 16.98 -3.55 3.43
CA SER A 129 17.45 -2.64 2.38
C SER A 129 18.15 -3.37 1.24
N ARG A 130 17.98 -2.88 0.01
CA ARG A 130 18.82 -3.30 -1.11
C ARG A 130 20.29 -2.96 -0.86
N PRO A 131 21.25 -3.86 -1.15
CA PRO A 131 22.68 -3.55 -1.06
C PRO A 131 23.07 -2.35 -1.94
N THR A 132 23.88 -1.45 -1.38
CA THR A 132 24.34 -0.23 -2.07
C THR A 132 25.83 -0.32 -2.46
N PRO A 133 26.27 0.38 -3.52
CA PRO A 133 25.46 1.16 -4.46
C PRO A 133 24.66 0.27 -5.42
N PHE A 134 23.59 0.82 -5.99
CA PHE A 134 22.81 0.15 -7.03
C PHE A 134 22.30 1.16 -8.07
N THR A 135 22.06 0.69 -9.28
CA THR A 135 21.50 1.48 -10.38
C THR A 135 19.98 1.56 -10.23
N PRO A 136 19.37 2.76 -10.27
CA PRO A 136 17.92 2.89 -10.26
C PRO A 136 17.27 2.10 -11.41
N PRO A 137 16.20 1.34 -11.17
CA PRO A 137 15.55 0.57 -12.22
C PRO A 137 14.84 1.47 -13.21
N LYS A 138 14.71 1.00 -14.45
CA LYS A 138 13.87 1.66 -15.46
C LYS A 138 12.42 1.26 -15.29
N LEU A 139 11.53 2.23 -15.12
CA LEU A 139 10.10 2.03 -14.96
C LEU A 139 9.35 2.43 -16.24
N THR A 140 8.33 1.67 -16.61
CA THR A 140 7.39 1.98 -17.69
C THR A 140 5.97 1.86 -17.17
N LEU A 141 5.15 2.83 -17.53
CA LEU A 141 3.74 2.97 -17.16
C LEU A 141 2.93 3.14 -18.46
N ASP A 142 1.96 2.27 -18.69
CA ASP A 142 0.88 2.47 -19.65
C ASP A 142 -0.44 2.15 -18.96
N VAL A 143 -1.26 3.18 -18.76
CA VAL A 143 -2.56 3.07 -18.08
C VAL A 143 -3.60 3.76 -18.93
N LYS A 144 -4.71 3.07 -19.18
CA LYS A 144 -5.78 3.55 -20.05
C LYS A 144 -7.13 3.14 -19.50
N PHE A 145 -8.04 4.09 -19.33
CA PHE A 145 -9.43 3.80 -19.01
C PHE A 145 -10.29 3.87 -20.28
N ILE A 146 -11.04 2.80 -20.54
CA ILE A 146 -11.98 2.70 -21.64
C ILE A 146 -13.38 2.56 -21.07
N ASP A 147 -14.27 3.50 -21.38
CA ASP A 147 -15.67 3.45 -20.96
C ASP A 147 -16.43 2.30 -21.66
N THR A 148 -17.63 1.98 -21.18
CA THR A 148 -18.48 0.94 -21.78
C THR A 148 -18.92 1.23 -23.21
N SER A 149 -18.77 2.47 -23.70
CA SER A 149 -19.02 2.85 -25.09
C SER A 149 -17.78 2.67 -25.98
N GLY A 150 -16.64 2.23 -25.42
CA GLY A 150 -15.37 2.06 -26.13
C GLY A 150 -14.51 3.33 -26.20
N ASN A 151 -14.91 4.42 -25.55
CA ASN A 151 -14.14 5.67 -25.58
C ASN A 151 -13.03 5.65 -24.54
N VAL A 152 -11.88 6.21 -24.93
CA VAL A 152 -10.75 6.43 -24.02
C VAL A 152 -11.01 7.72 -23.25
N VAL A 153 -11.27 7.62 -21.94
CA VAL A 153 -11.54 8.79 -21.08
C VAL A 153 -10.34 9.20 -20.24
N PHE A 154 -9.37 8.30 -20.09
CA PHE A 154 -8.10 8.55 -19.42
C PHE A 154 -7.01 7.74 -20.09
N GLN A 155 -5.83 8.34 -20.29
CA GLN A 155 -4.64 7.63 -20.75
C GLN A 155 -3.40 8.31 -20.20
N LYS A 156 -2.46 7.50 -19.71
CA LYS A 156 -1.14 7.95 -19.29
C LYS A 156 -0.09 6.92 -19.74
N GLN A 157 0.86 7.40 -20.53
CA GLN A 157 2.05 6.65 -20.90
C GLN A 157 3.29 7.42 -20.44
N ALA A 158 4.19 6.74 -19.74
CA ALA A 158 5.40 7.35 -19.22
C ALA A 158 6.53 6.32 -19.06
N THR A 159 7.75 6.83 -19.06
CA THR A 159 8.95 6.07 -18.69
C THR A 159 9.74 6.92 -17.71
N ASP A 160 10.22 6.29 -16.65
CA ASP A 160 11.16 6.88 -15.71
C ASP A 160 12.44 6.06 -15.73
N ASN A 161 13.55 6.69 -16.12
CA ASN A 161 14.85 6.02 -16.18
C ASN A 161 15.68 6.25 -14.90
N ASN A 162 15.22 7.12 -14.00
CA ASN A 162 15.96 7.48 -12.80
C ASN A 162 15.02 7.76 -11.61
N PRO A 163 14.20 6.77 -11.19
CA PRO A 163 13.36 6.92 -10.03
C PRO A 163 14.21 7.08 -8.76
N VAL A 164 13.75 7.90 -7.81
CA VAL A 164 14.51 8.20 -6.59
C VAL A 164 14.17 7.23 -5.48
N TYR A 165 15.16 6.44 -5.07
CA TYR A 165 15.13 5.66 -3.84
C TYR A 165 15.37 6.58 -2.63
N ARG A 166 14.55 6.42 -1.58
CA ARG A 166 14.62 7.27 -0.37
C ARG A 166 15.12 6.50 0.84
N SER A 167 14.55 5.33 1.08
CA SER A 167 14.78 4.49 2.25
C SER A 167 14.20 3.10 2.01
N ALA A 168 14.65 2.14 2.81
CA ALA A 168 14.16 0.76 2.76
C ALA A 168 12.64 0.71 2.97
N GLY A 169 11.96 -0.14 2.20
CA GLY A 169 10.51 -0.35 2.27
C GLY A 169 9.68 0.82 1.75
N SER A 170 10.29 1.92 1.31
CA SER A 170 9.57 3.05 0.75
C SER A 170 9.43 2.88 -0.76
N PRO A 171 8.25 3.22 -1.34
CA PRO A 171 8.10 3.18 -2.79
C PRO A 171 9.05 4.18 -3.44
N LEU A 172 9.56 3.80 -4.61
CA LEU A 172 10.35 4.66 -5.47
C LEU A 172 9.55 5.93 -5.81
N LYS A 173 10.19 7.09 -5.68
CA LYS A 173 9.62 8.35 -6.15
C LYS A 173 9.83 8.46 -7.65
N THR A 174 8.74 8.42 -8.40
CA THR A 174 8.75 8.51 -9.86
C THR A 174 8.45 9.94 -10.34
N THR A 175 8.86 10.24 -11.57
CA THR A 175 8.55 11.49 -12.29
C THR A 175 7.09 11.61 -12.73
N PHE A 176 6.41 10.48 -12.91
CA PHE A 176 4.99 10.43 -13.28
C PHE A 176 4.03 10.35 -12.07
N GLY A 177 4.56 10.36 -10.85
CA GLY A 177 3.79 10.26 -9.62
C GLY A 177 3.33 8.83 -9.30
N THR A 178 2.67 8.67 -8.15
CA THR A 178 2.14 7.37 -7.69
C THR A 178 0.61 7.28 -7.77
N ARG A 179 -0.09 8.41 -7.72
CA ARG A 179 -1.55 8.48 -7.70
C ARG A 179 -2.12 8.91 -9.04
N PHE A 180 -3.10 8.15 -9.52
CA PHE A 180 -3.79 8.38 -10.78
C PHE A 180 -5.29 8.57 -10.52
N THR A 181 -5.81 9.72 -10.95
CA THR A 181 -7.22 10.09 -10.77
C THR A 181 -7.92 10.07 -12.12
N ILE A 182 -8.95 9.26 -12.23
CA ILE A 182 -9.75 9.06 -13.44
C ILE A 182 -11.11 9.71 -13.20
N ASN A 183 -11.27 10.92 -13.74
CA ASN A 183 -12.52 11.67 -13.66
C ASN A 183 -13.47 11.17 -14.76
N THR A 184 -14.38 10.28 -14.41
CA THR A 184 -15.43 9.74 -15.30
C THR A 184 -16.73 9.51 -14.53
N THR A 185 -17.86 9.68 -15.21
CA THR A 185 -19.20 9.33 -14.71
C THR A 185 -19.72 8.05 -15.37
N LYS A 186 -18.86 7.31 -16.07
CA LYS A 186 -19.20 6.06 -16.75
C LYS A 186 -18.39 4.89 -16.22
N ASN A 187 -19.04 3.73 -16.21
CA ASN A 187 -18.40 2.43 -16.02
C ASN A 187 -17.40 2.16 -17.15
N GLY A 188 -16.45 1.28 -16.89
CA GLY A 188 -15.45 0.92 -17.89
C GLY A 188 -14.42 -0.07 -17.38
N ASN A 189 -13.31 -0.17 -18.10
CA ASN A 189 -12.16 -0.97 -17.73
C ASN A 189 -10.91 -0.11 -17.68
N LEU A 190 -10.16 -0.25 -16.59
CA LEU A 190 -8.80 0.24 -16.48
C LEU A 190 -7.86 -0.83 -17.03
N GLN A 191 -7.29 -0.57 -18.21
CA GLN A 191 -6.19 -1.36 -18.76
C GLN A 191 -4.88 -0.86 -18.20
N VAL A 192 -4.08 -1.78 -17.68
CA VAL A 192 -2.82 -1.49 -16.99
C VAL A 192 -1.72 -2.34 -17.61
N SER A 193 -0.60 -1.72 -17.98
CA SER A 193 0.64 -2.41 -18.31
C SER A 193 1.83 -1.66 -17.70
N LEU A 194 2.44 -2.29 -16.70
CA LEU A 194 3.54 -1.74 -15.92
C LEU A 194 4.77 -2.62 -16.10
N LYS A 195 5.94 -2.00 -16.10
CA LYS A 195 7.20 -2.71 -16.14
C LYS A 195 8.24 -2.04 -15.25
N MET A 196 8.97 -2.85 -14.50
CA MET A 196 10.22 -2.47 -13.85
C MET A 196 11.33 -3.34 -14.45
N HIS A 197 12.41 -2.70 -14.93
CA HIS A 197 13.61 -3.40 -15.37
C HIS A 197 14.77 -2.99 -14.47
N ASP A 198 15.25 -3.96 -13.69
CA ASP A 198 16.39 -3.78 -12.80
C ASP A 198 17.68 -4.21 -13.52
N THR A 199 18.55 -3.26 -13.83
CA THR A 199 19.74 -3.53 -14.64
C THR A 199 20.82 -4.30 -13.89
N ASP A 200 20.93 -4.13 -12.57
CA ASP A 200 21.99 -4.77 -11.79
C ASP A 200 21.74 -6.28 -11.65
N THR A 201 20.49 -6.70 -11.51
CA THR A 201 20.12 -8.13 -11.44
C THR A 201 19.65 -8.72 -12.76
N GLY A 202 19.38 -7.87 -13.76
CA GLY A 202 18.78 -8.27 -15.03
C GLY A 202 17.30 -8.70 -14.93
N LYS A 203 16.67 -8.55 -13.76
CA LYS A 203 15.28 -8.96 -13.53
C LYS A 203 14.30 -7.96 -14.12
N ILE A 204 13.16 -8.49 -14.57
CA ILE A 204 12.04 -7.68 -15.08
C ILE A 204 10.80 -8.08 -14.30
N VAL A 205 10.14 -7.09 -13.69
CA VAL A 205 8.81 -7.23 -13.10
C VAL A 205 7.80 -6.69 -14.10
N ARG A 206 6.73 -7.44 -14.37
CA ARG A 206 5.65 -7.04 -15.26
C ARG A 206 4.32 -7.15 -14.52
N TYR A 207 3.49 -6.14 -14.67
CA TYR A 207 2.12 -6.18 -14.21
C TYR A 207 1.20 -5.73 -15.34
N THR A 208 0.43 -6.66 -15.88
CA THR A 208 -0.60 -6.41 -16.89
C THR A 208 -1.95 -6.89 -16.38
N ASP A 209 -2.94 -5.99 -16.34
CA ASP A 209 -4.29 -6.30 -15.87
C ASP A 209 -5.35 -5.48 -16.63
N SER A 210 -6.61 -5.93 -16.58
CA SER A 210 -7.80 -5.21 -17.04
C SER A 210 -8.83 -5.20 -15.92
N ILE A 211 -8.91 -4.10 -15.19
CA ILE A 211 -9.72 -3.97 -13.97
C ILE A 211 -11.06 -3.33 -14.32
N LYS A 212 -12.15 -4.06 -14.09
CA LYS A 212 -13.51 -3.52 -14.27
C LYS A 212 -13.82 -2.51 -13.17
N CYS A 213 -14.29 -1.34 -13.59
CA CYS A 213 -14.65 -0.24 -12.72
C CYS A 213 -16.13 0.12 -12.92
N SER A 214 -16.91 0.08 -11.83
CA SER A 214 -18.35 0.35 -11.83
C SER A 214 -18.66 1.51 -10.88
N ILE A 215 -19.48 2.43 -11.35
CA ILE A 215 -20.12 3.45 -10.53
C ILE A 215 -21.40 2.85 -9.99
N ILE A 216 -21.55 2.90 -8.68
CA ILE A 216 -22.75 2.43 -7.96
C ILE A 216 -23.51 3.61 -7.37
N ASP A 217 -24.80 3.41 -7.11
CA ASP A 217 -25.61 4.35 -6.34
C ASP A 217 -25.32 4.18 -4.84
N CYS A 218 -25.39 5.28 -4.10
CA CYS A 218 -24.95 5.38 -2.70
C CYS A 218 -26.04 5.94 -1.80
N SER A 219 -27.29 5.80 -2.26
CA SER A 219 -28.49 6.28 -1.59
C SER A 219 -28.71 5.65 -0.22
#